data_AF-A0A6L7QJ89-F1
#
_entry.id   AF-A0A6L7QJ89-F1
#
_cell.length_a   1.000
_cell.length_b   1.000
_cell.length_c   1.000
_cell.angle_alpha   90.00
_cell.angle_beta   90.00
_cell.angle_gamma   90.00
#
_symmetry.space_group_name_H-M   'P 1'
#
loop_
_entity.id
_entity.type
_entity.pdbx_description
1 polymer ?
#
loop_
_entity_poly.entity_id
_entity_poly.type
_entity_poly.pdbx_seq_one_letter_code
_entity_poly.pdbx_strand_id
1 'polypeptide(L)'
;SDYVAEVKDKKAGIGMMVFGHRVYKNFDPRAKIIKRSCEKVLAKLHINDPLLDIAKELEAVALEDEYFIQRKLYPNVDFYSGVILRALGIPKEMFTVIFAIGRMPGWIAHWYEESKATKISRPRQIYTGSVQRTYQPLAERP
;
A
#
# COMPACT_ATOMS: atom_id res chain seq x y z
N SER A 1 19.69 10.65 -5.58
CA SER A 1 18.37 10.23 -6.11
C SER A 1 17.37 11.28 -5.71
N ASP A 2 17.00 12.15 -6.65
CA ASP A 2 16.13 13.31 -6.42
C ASP A 2 14.72 12.89 -5.93
N TYR A 3 14.27 11.70 -6.32
CA TYR A 3 12.99 11.12 -5.89
C TYR A 3 12.92 10.83 -4.38
N VAL A 4 14.03 10.40 -3.76
CA VAL A 4 14.08 10.18 -2.32
C VAL A 4 13.98 11.51 -1.57
N ALA A 5 14.55 12.59 -2.12
CA ALA A 5 14.41 13.93 -1.55
C ALA A 5 12.98 14.46 -1.67
N GLU A 6 12.29 14.22 -2.79
CA GLU A 6 10.88 14.57 -2.99
C GLU A 6 9.93 13.85 -2.01
N VAL A 7 10.15 12.55 -1.75
CA VAL A 7 9.36 11.78 -0.77
C VAL A 7 9.56 12.31 0.66
N LYS A 8 10.73 12.88 0.96
CA LYS A 8 10.99 13.54 2.24
C LYS A 8 10.31 14.90 2.36
N ASP A 9 10.04 15.56 1.23
CA ASP A 9 9.34 16.83 1.21
C ASP A 9 7.84 16.63 1.50
N LYS A 10 7.44 16.97 2.72
CA LYS A 10 6.05 16.90 3.19
C LYS A 10 5.10 17.77 2.34
N LYS A 11 5.59 18.80 1.63
CA LYS A 11 4.78 19.65 0.75
C LYS A 11 4.39 18.96 -0.54
N ALA A 12 5.16 17.96 -0.98
CA ALA A 12 4.88 17.23 -2.20
C ALA A 12 3.65 16.31 -2.05
N GLY A 13 3.28 15.90 -0.83
CA GLY A 13 2.17 14.98 -0.59
C GLY A 13 2.40 13.57 -1.17
N ILE A 14 3.63 13.27 -1.61
CA ILE A 14 4.00 12.02 -2.25
C ILE A 14 4.38 11.02 -1.16
N GLY A 15 3.48 10.05 -0.91
CA GLY A 15 3.79 8.88 -0.10
C GLY A 15 4.48 7.82 -0.96
N MET A 16 5.55 7.21 -0.45
CA MET A 16 6.17 6.06 -1.10
C MET A 16 5.30 4.82 -0.83
N MET A 17 4.29 4.58 -1.68
CA MET A 17 3.22 3.56 -1.49
C MET A 17 3.72 2.14 -1.20
N VAL A 18 4.94 1.82 -1.60
CA VAL A 18 5.58 0.51 -1.45
C VAL A 18 6.48 0.39 -0.22
N PHE A 19 6.54 1.44 0.61
CA PHE A 19 7.32 1.50 1.85
C PHE A 19 6.45 1.83 3.05
N GLY A 20 6.75 1.15 4.17
CA GLY A 20 5.98 1.22 5.40
C GLY A 20 4.73 0.33 5.35
N HIS A 21 4.20 0.07 6.54
CA HIS A 21 3.00 -0.73 6.71
C HIS A 21 2.21 -0.24 7.92
N ARG A 22 0.88 -0.24 7.83
CA ARG A 22 0.02 0.22 8.94
C ARG A 22 0.22 -0.65 10.19
N VAL A 23 0.30 -1.96 9.98
CA VAL A 23 0.52 -2.99 11.02
C VAL A 23 2.01 -3.22 11.32
N TYR A 24 2.81 -3.65 10.34
CA TYR A 24 4.23 -3.91 10.56
C TYR A 24 5.02 -2.62 10.79
N LYS A 25 5.59 -2.49 11.98
CA LYS A 25 6.56 -1.45 12.33
C LYS A 25 8.01 -1.89 12.08
N ASN A 26 8.22 -3.16 11.79
CA ASN A 26 9.49 -3.73 11.35
C ASN A 26 9.28 -4.31 9.95
N PHE A 27 10.27 -5.06 9.44
CA PHE A 27 10.19 -5.67 8.12
C PHE A 27 8.93 -6.52 7.92
N ASP A 28 8.27 -6.39 6.77
CA ASP A 28 7.10 -7.21 6.42
C ASP A 28 7.57 -8.66 6.17
N PRO A 29 7.10 -9.65 6.95
CA PRO A 29 7.52 -11.04 6.78
C PRO A 29 7.20 -11.59 5.38
N ARG A 30 6.15 -11.07 4.73
CA ARG A 30 5.76 -11.46 3.37
C ARG A 30 6.72 -10.90 2.34
N ALA A 31 7.22 -9.67 2.53
CA ALA A 31 8.22 -9.04 1.67
C ALA A 31 9.47 -9.93 1.53
N LYS A 32 9.91 -10.55 2.63
CA LYS A 32 11.09 -11.43 2.65
C LYS A 32 10.89 -12.68 1.79
N ILE A 33 9.70 -13.26 1.83
CA ILE A 33 9.35 -14.45 1.05
C ILE A 33 9.27 -14.09 -0.44
N ILE A 34 8.57 -13.00 -0.76
CA ILE A 34 8.36 -12.61 -2.16
C ILE A 34 9.64 -12.11 -2.82
N LYS A 35 10.57 -11.49 -2.07
CA LYS A 35 11.91 -11.14 -2.55
C LYS A 35 12.66 -12.38 -3.07
N ARG A 36 12.69 -13.46 -2.30
CA ARG A 36 13.32 -14.72 -2.71
C ARG A 36 12.64 -15.31 -3.95
N SER A 37 11.32 -15.21 -4.04
CA SER A 37 10.58 -15.64 -5.23
C SER A 37 10.91 -14.78 -6.45
N CYS A 38 11.07 -13.46 -6.27
CA CYS A 38 11.45 -12.51 -7.31
C CYS A 38 12.82 -12.86 -7.90
N GLU A 39 13.83 -13.06 -7.06
CA GLU A 39 15.17 -13.47 -7.47
C GLU A 39 15.14 -14.79 -8.27
N LYS A 40 14.36 -15.79 -7.81
CA LYS A 40 14.21 -17.08 -8.51
C LYS A 40 13.52 -16.94 -9.87
N VAL A 41 12.46 -16.14 -9.96
CA VAL A 41 11.72 -15.93 -11.22
C VAL A 41 12.60 -15.23 -12.25
N LEU A 42 13.28 -14.16 -11.85
CA LEU A 42 14.14 -13.40 -12.76
C LEU A 42 15.33 -14.22 -13.25
N ALA A 43 15.96 -14.98 -12.35
CA ALA A 43 17.04 -15.89 -12.73
C ALA A 43 16.59 -16.95 -13.74
N LYS A 44 15.38 -17.52 -13.58
CA LYS A 44 14.84 -18.54 -14.50
C LYS A 44 14.43 -17.98 -15.85
N LEU A 45 13.92 -16.76 -15.88
CA LEU A 45 13.48 -16.12 -17.12
C LEU A 45 14.65 -15.48 -17.89
N HIS A 46 15.86 -15.51 -17.32
CA HIS A 46 17.04 -14.80 -17.85
C HIS A 46 16.76 -13.31 -18.12
N ILE A 47 15.86 -12.71 -17.34
CA ILE A 47 15.48 -11.31 -17.46
C ILE A 47 16.44 -10.50 -16.59
N ASN A 48 17.21 -9.64 -17.24
CA ASN A 48 17.87 -8.54 -16.55
C ASN A 48 16.93 -7.34 -16.59
N ASP A 49 16.36 -6.99 -15.43
CA ASP A 49 15.42 -5.88 -15.31
C ASP A 49 16.09 -4.72 -14.55
N PRO A 50 16.40 -3.59 -15.21
CA PRO A 50 16.93 -2.41 -14.54
C PRO A 50 16.07 -1.91 -13.38
N LEU A 51 14.75 -2.16 -13.39
CA LEU A 51 13.89 -1.81 -12.27
C LEU A 51 14.11 -2.70 -11.04
N LEU A 52 14.58 -3.95 -11.21
CA LEU A 52 14.99 -4.76 -10.07
C LEU A 52 16.23 -4.17 -9.40
N ASP A 53 17.21 -3.72 -10.18
CA ASP A 53 18.42 -3.13 -9.64
C ASP A 53 18.12 -1.81 -8.95
N ILE A 54 17.30 -0.95 -9.56
CA ILE A 54 16.76 0.26 -8.92
C ILE A 54 15.98 -0.10 -7.65
N ALA A 55 15.20 -1.18 -7.67
CA ALA A 55 14.44 -1.62 -6.49
C ALA A 55 15.35 -2.08 -5.34
N LYS A 56 16.44 -2.80 -5.64
CA LYS A 56 17.46 -3.22 -4.65
C LYS A 56 18.23 -2.02 -4.10
N GLU A 57 18.62 -1.08 -4.97
CA GLU A 57 19.27 0.16 -4.54
C GLU A 57 18.34 1.00 -3.66
N LEU A 58 17.06 1.13 -4.02
CA LEU A 58 16.07 1.85 -3.23
C LEU A 58 15.84 1.19 -1.87
N GLU A 59 15.82 -0.15 -1.80
CA GLU A 59 15.79 -0.88 -0.53
C GLU A 59 17.05 -0.59 0.32
N ALA A 60 18.23 -0.65 -0.28
CA ALA A 60 19.49 -0.39 0.44
C ALA A 60 19.53 1.04 0.99
N VAL A 61 19.19 2.03 0.17
CA VAL A 61 19.09 3.44 0.59
C VAL A 61 18.07 3.60 1.72
N ALA A 62 16.90 2.99 1.62
CA ALA A 62 15.88 3.08 2.67
C ALA A 62 16.30 2.41 3.99
N LEU A 63 17.22 1.44 3.97
CA LEU A 63 17.76 0.80 5.17
C LEU A 63 18.86 1.64 5.85
N GLU A 64 19.54 2.51 5.11
CA GLU A 64 20.63 3.36 5.60
C GLU A 64 20.18 4.79 5.92
N ASP A 65 19.10 5.26 5.29
CA ASP A 65 18.65 6.64 5.39
C ASP A 65 17.89 6.91 6.70
N GLU A 66 18.37 7.89 7.46
CA GLU A 66 17.83 8.25 8.78
C GLU A 66 16.33 8.58 8.73
N TYR A 67 15.83 9.19 7.66
CA TYR A 67 14.40 9.50 7.50
C TYR A 67 13.54 8.25 7.48
N PHE A 68 14.00 7.21 6.78
CA PHE A 68 13.30 5.94 6.61
C PHE A 68 13.42 5.08 7.87
N ILE A 69 14.58 5.07 8.52
CA ILE A 69 14.82 4.38 9.79
C ILE A 69 13.92 4.96 10.89
N GLN A 70 13.93 6.28 11.09
CA GLN A 70 13.13 6.94 12.12
C GLN A 70 11.63 6.70 11.93
N ARG A 71 11.17 6.65 10.67
CA ARG A 71 9.75 6.41 10.32
C ARG A 71 9.40 4.93 10.13
N LYS A 72 10.39 4.04 10.24
CA LYS A 72 10.26 2.59 10.05
C LYS A 72 9.62 2.22 8.71
N LEU A 73 10.08 2.90 7.66
CA LEU A 73 9.60 2.73 6.29
C LEU A 73 10.40 1.62 5.62
N TYR A 74 9.93 0.38 5.76
CA TYR A 74 10.52 -0.79 5.12
C TYR A 74 9.73 -1.20 3.86
N PRO A 75 10.36 -1.81 2.85
CA PRO A 75 9.64 -2.36 1.71
C PRO A 75 8.56 -3.35 2.15
N ASN A 76 7.36 -3.20 1.59
CA ASN A 76 6.25 -4.12 1.84
C ASN A 76 6.13 -5.18 0.74
N VAL A 77 5.18 -6.10 0.90
CA VAL A 77 4.95 -7.20 -0.08
C VAL A 77 4.67 -6.71 -1.50
N ASP A 78 4.09 -5.51 -1.66
CA ASP A 78 3.67 -4.99 -2.96
C ASP A 78 4.86 -4.49 -3.79
N PHE A 79 5.97 -4.15 -3.14
CA PHE A 79 7.21 -3.72 -3.80
C PHE A 79 7.75 -4.78 -4.76
N TYR A 80 8.03 -5.98 -4.23
CA TYR A 80 8.59 -7.09 -5.00
C TYR A 80 7.55 -7.81 -5.85
N SER A 81 6.28 -7.79 -5.46
CA SER A 81 5.22 -8.38 -6.29
C SER A 81 5.07 -7.62 -7.62
N GLY A 82 5.15 -6.29 -7.60
CA GLY A 82 5.11 -5.47 -8.82
C GLY A 82 6.24 -5.79 -9.80
N VAL A 83 7.46 -6.01 -9.30
CA VAL A 83 8.62 -6.39 -10.12
C VAL A 83 8.39 -7.77 -10.77
N ILE A 84 7.89 -8.75 -10.01
CA ILE A 84 7.57 -10.08 -10.54
C ILE A 84 6.50 -10.00 -11.64
N LEU A 85 5.39 -9.32 -11.37
CA LEU A 85 4.27 -9.23 -12.32
C LEU A 85 4.71 -8.53 -13.61
N ARG A 86 5.51 -7.47 -13.50
CA ARG A 86 6.10 -6.81 -14.67
C ARG A 86 7.02 -7.73 -15.46
N ALA A 87 7.90 -8.46 -14.77
CA ALA A 87 8.81 -9.40 -15.42
C ALA A 87 8.07 -10.54 -16.14
N LEU A 88 6.87 -10.89 -15.68
CA LEU A 88 5.95 -11.83 -16.34
C LEU A 88 5.17 -11.22 -17.51
N GLY A 89 5.39 -9.94 -17.85
CA GLY A 89 4.69 -9.24 -18.92
C GLY A 89 3.25 -8.86 -18.58
N ILE A 90 2.87 -8.90 -17.29
CA ILE A 90 1.52 -8.56 -16.86
C ILE A 90 1.37 -7.04 -16.86
N PRO A 91 0.33 -6.48 -17.47
CA PRO A 91 0.10 -5.04 -17.51
C PRO A 91 -0.18 -4.50 -16.09
N LYS A 92 0.26 -3.26 -15.82
CA LYS A 92 0.20 -2.64 -14.49
C LYS A 92 -1.23 -2.54 -13.96
N GLU A 93 -2.18 -2.34 -14.85
CA GLU A 93 -3.62 -2.28 -14.59
C GLU A 93 -4.15 -3.58 -13.97
N MET A 94 -3.47 -4.71 -14.22
CA MET A 94 -3.84 -6.02 -13.69
C MET A 94 -3.22 -6.36 -12.33
N PHE A 95 -2.32 -5.53 -11.80
CA PHE A 95 -1.65 -5.81 -10.54
C PHE A 95 -2.66 -5.90 -9.39
N THR A 96 -3.59 -4.94 -9.32
CA THR A 96 -4.66 -4.94 -8.31
C THR A 96 -5.66 -6.07 -8.54
N VAL A 97 -5.88 -6.49 -9.79
CA VAL A 97 -6.77 -7.62 -10.11
C VAL A 97 -6.19 -8.93 -9.57
N ILE A 98 -4.90 -9.20 -9.82
CA ILE A 98 -4.20 -10.36 -9.27
C ILE A 98 -4.14 -10.27 -7.74
N PHE A 99 -3.98 -9.05 -7.21
CA PHE A 99 -4.10 -8.83 -5.78
C PHE A 99 -5.47 -9.30 -5.28
N ALA A 100 -6.57 -8.82 -5.86
CA ALA A 100 -7.93 -9.19 -5.47
C ALA A 100 -8.16 -10.71 -5.55
N ILE A 101 -7.68 -11.39 -6.60
CA ILE A 101 -7.79 -12.85 -6.73
C ILE A 101 -7.12 -13.56 -5.55
N GLY A 102 -5.89 -13.19 -5.19
CA GLY A 102 -5.20 -13.79 -4.04
C GLY A 102 -5.84 -13.45 -2.68
N ARG A 103 -6.66 -12.40 -2.59
CA ARG A 103 -7.33 -11.95 -1.35
C ARG A 103 -8.74 -12.50 -1.20
N MET A 104 -9.37 -12.89 -2.32
CA MET A 104 -10.72 -13.40 -2.38
C MET A 104 -11.00 -14.53 -1.37
N PRO A 105 -10.14 -15.56 -1.19
CA PRO A 105 -10.39 -16.59 -0.19
C PRO A 105 -10.46 -16.03 1.24
N GLY A 106 -9.62 -15.05 1.56
CA GLY A 106 -9.63 -14.37 2.87
C GLY A 106 -10.88 -13.53 3.07
N TRP A 107 -11.35 -12.81 2.04
CA TRP A 107 -12.61 -12.06 2.10
C TRP A 107 -13.81 -12.96 2.33
N ILE A 108 -13.87 -14.10 1.64
CA ILE A 108 -14.94 -15.09 1.81
C ILE A 108 -14.89 -15.69 3.22
N ALA A 109 -13.69 -16.04 3.73
CA ALA A 109 -13.53 -16.57 5.08
C ALA A 109 -14.00 -15.58 6.16
N HIS A 110 -13.59 -14.30 6.06
CA HIS A 110 -14.04 -13.26 6.99
C HIS A 110 -15.54 -13.00 6.88
N TRP A 111 -16.11 -12.95 5.67
CA TRP A 111 -17.55 -12.81 5.49
C TRP A 111 -18.30 -13.98 6.14
N TYR A 112 -17.82 -15.21 5.94
CA TYR A 112 -18.45 -16.39 6.52
C TYR A 112 -18.39 -16.37 8.05
N GLU A 113 -17.27 -15.96 8.65
CA GLU A 113 -17.14 -15.77 10.09
C GLU A 113 -18.10 -14.70 10.62
N GLU A 114 -18.16 -13.54 9.98
CA GLU A 114 -19.05 -12.43 10.34
C GLU A 114 -20.53 -12.75 10.13
N SER A 115 -20.88 -13.55 9.12
CA SER A 115 -22.28 -13.95 8.87
C SER A 115 -22.89 -14.78 10.00
N LYS A 116 -22.05 -15.35 10.87
CA LYS A 116 -22.47 -16.04 12.09
C LYS A 116 -22.67 -15.08 13.27
N ALA A 117 -22.16 -13.85 13.18
CA ALA A 117 -22.37 -12.83 14.18
C ALA A 117 -23.75 -12.18 14.01
N THR A 118 -24.38 -11.80 15.12
CA THR A 118 -25.72 -11.19 15.14
C THR A 118 -25.69 -9.66 15.14
N LYS A 119 -24.50 -9.05 15.19
CA LYS A 119 -24.34 -7.60 15.38
C LYS A 119 -24.00 -6.89 14.07
N ILE A 120 -24.84 -5.92 13.70
CA ILE A 120 -24.60 -5.05 12.54
C ILE A 120 -23.54 -3.99 12.89
N SER A 121 -22.57 -3.78 12.00
CA SER A 121 -21.60 -2.68 12.10
C SER A 121 -22.28 -1.33 11.84
N ARG A 122 -22.45 -0.51 12.90
CA ARG A 122 -23.02 0.85 12.83
C ARG A 122 -22.13 1.85 13.60
N PRO A 123 -21.10 2.44 12.96
CA PRO A 123 -20.26 3.45 13.60
C PRO A 123 -21.04 4.75 13.86
N ARG A 124 -20.55 5.56 14.81
CA ARG A 124 -21.07 6.91 15.09
C ARG A 124 -20.14 7.97 14.50
N GLN A 125 -20.66 9.19 14.38
CA GLN A 125 -19.89 10.37 13.99
C GLN A 125 -19.83 11.39 15.13
N ILE A 126 -18.78 12.22 15.12
CA ILE A 126 -18.70 13.44 15.94
C ILE A 126 -19.21 14.58 15.06
N TYR A 127 -20.38 15.13 15.40
CA TYR A 127 -20.96 16.23 14.64
C TYR A 127 -20.31 17.56 15.05
N THR A 128 -19.62 18.21 14.11
CA THR A 128 -18.99 19.53 14.26
C THR A 128 -19.69 20.61 13.43
N GLY A 129 -20.82 20.26 12.81
CA GLY A 129 -21.65 21.20 12.06
C GLY A 129 -22.42 22.13 12.99
N SER A 130 -23.21 23.00 12.37
CA SER A 130 -24.05 23.91 13.14
C SER A 130 -25.19 23.17 13.82
N VAL A 131 -25.54 23.57 15.04
CA VAL A 131 -26.76 23.08 15.71
C VAL A 131 -28.02 23.37 14.88
N GLN A 132 -29.17 22.87 15.30
CA GLN A 132 -30.45 23.11 14.62
C GLN A 132 -30.64 24.60 14.28
N ARG A 133 -30.93 24.88 13.00
CA ARG A 133 -31.21 26.21 12.47
C ARG A 133 -32.57 26.22 11.83
N THR A 134 -33.28 27.33 11.96
CA THR A 134 -34.52 27.56 11.21
C THR A 134 -34.18 27.73 9.74
N TYR A 135 -34.88 26.99 8.88
CA TYR A 135 -34.73 27.14 7.44
C TYR A 135 -35.27 28.52 7.00
N GLN A 136 -34.45 29.29 6.27
CA GLN A 136 -34.92 30.52 5.63
C GLN A 136 -35.25 30.25 4.15
N PRO A 137 -36.45 30.61 3.68
CA PRO A 137 -36.80 30.60 2.26
C PRO A 137 -35.77 31.38 1.43
N LEU A 138 -35.57 30.97 0.18
CA LEU A 138 -34.52 31.55 -0.68
C LEU A 138 -34.64 33.08 -0.82
N ALA A 139 -35.86 33.61 -0.89
CA ALA A 139 -36.13 35.03 -1.04
C ALA A 139 -35.79 35.87 0.22
N GLU A 140 -35.60 35.23 1.37
CA GLU A 140 -35.33 35.88 2.67
C GLU A 140 -33.87 35.72 3.12
N ARG A 141 -33.04 35.05 2.32
CA ARG A 141 -31.60 34.94 2.57
C ARG A 141 -30.90 36.22 2.12
N PRO A 142 -29.92 36.72 2.88
CA PRO A 142 -29.14 37.91 2.51
C PRO A 142 -28.29 37.71 1.26
#